data_AF-A0A1G2L8V3-F1
#
_entry.id   AF-A0A1G2L8V3-F1
#
_cell.length_a   1.000
_cell.length_b   1.000
_cell.length_c   1.000
_cell.angle_alpha   90.00
_cell.angle_beta   90.00
_cell.angle_gamma   90.00
#
_symmetry.space_group_name_H-M   'P 1'
#
loop_
_entity.id
_entity.type
_entity.pdbx_description
1 polymer ?
#
loop_
_entity_poly.entity_id
_entity_poly.type
_entity_poly.pdbx_seq_one_letter_code
_entity_poly.pdbx_strand_id
1 'polypeptide(L)'
;MAEFGLFGNSNHCDYFVGEFRSSPLSKEVLRQAYAVVATSSFIGDRLLETDVYFVDEDVFTHYPWSGWLEKYLPNHPRIAHENTYLIFSEDAGNSPNGDFRCH
;
A
#
# COMPACT_ATOMS: atom_id res chain seq x y z
N MET A 1 10.28 -3.91 6.32
CA MET A 1 10.62 -2.49 6.11
C MET A 1 9.58 -1.95 5.15
N ALA A 2 8.98 -0.80 5.45
CA ALA A 2 8.03 -0.19 4.52
C ALA A 2 8.78 0.30 3.28
N GLU A 3 8.23 -0.02 2.11
CA GLU A 3 8.79 0.32 0.81
C GLU A 3 8.04 1.52 0.23
N PHE A 4 8.68 2.26 -0.67
CA PHE A 4 8.09 3.42 -1.33
C PHE A 4 7.89 3.15 -2.83
N GLY A 5 6.72 3.47 -3.35
CA GLY A 5 6.39 3.32 -4.77
C GLY A 5 5.79 4.60 -5.36
N LEU A 6 6.20 4.92 -6.60
CA LEU A 6 5.60 5.96 -7.42
C LEU A 6 4.86 5.31 -8.57
N PHE A 7 3.67 5.79 -8.88
CA PHE A 7 2.97 5.41 -10.10
C PHE A 7 2.28 6.61 -10.73
N GLY A 8 2.23 6.61 -12.07
CA GLY A 8 1.50 7.61 -12.82
C GLY A 8 0.07 7.14 -13.06
N ASN A 9 -0.90 7.98 -12.72
CA ASN A 9 -2.31 7.75 -12.97
C ASN A 9 -2.88 8.85 -13.86
N SER A 10 -2.87 8.59 -15.17
CA SER A 10 -3.29 9.53 -16.21
C SER A 10 -2.53 10.86 -16.15
N ASN A 11 -3.10 11.89 -15.52
CA ASN A 11 -2.52 13.23 -15.43
C ASN A 11 -1.71 13.46 -14.15
N HIS A 12 -1.99 12.71 -13.08
CA HIS A 12 -1.37 12.94 -11.78
C HIS A 12 -0.48 11.76 -11.40
N CYS A 13 0.41 11.97 -10.43
CA CYS A 13 1.21 10.89 -9.89
C CYS A 13 0.85 10.67 -8.44
N ASP A 14 0.72 9.40 -8.13
CA ASP A 14 0.39 8.93 -6.81
C ASP A 14 1.66 8.33 -6.23
N TYR A 15 1.83 8.49 -4.93
CA TYR A 15 2.75 7.63 -4.21
C TYR A 15 2.00 6.80 -3.21
N PHE A 16 2.64 5.69 -2.88
CA PHE A 16 2.20 4.85 -1.82
C PHE A 16 3.39 4.35 -1.02
N VAL A 17 3.13 4.10 0.26
CA VAL A 17 4.06 3.44 1.16
C VAL A 17 3.36 2.25 1.75
N GLY A 18 4.02 1.10 1.73
CA GLY A 18 3.41 -0.12 2.19
C GLY A 18 4.41 -1.18 2.62
N GLU A 19 3.89 -2.18 3.30
CA GLU A 19 4.65 -3.31 3.81
C GLU A 19 3.78 -4.57 3.76
N PHE A 20 4.34 -5.68 3.26
CA PHE A 20 3.72 -6.97 3.42
C PHE A 20 3.91 -7.49 4.85
N ARG A 21 2.82 -7.99 5.43
CA ARG A 21 2.78 -8.55 6.78
C ARG A 21 2.08 -9.90 6.76
N SER A 22 2.39 -10.73 7.75
CA SER A 22 1.71 -11.99 8.00
C SER A 22 1.14 -11.96 9.42
N SER A 23 -0.05 -12.52 9.61
CA SER A 23 -0.67 -12.61 10.93
C SER A 23 -1.65 -13.80 11.00
N PRO A 24 -1.73 -14.50 12.14
CA PRO A 24 -2.73 -15.54 12.36
C PRO A 24 -4.14 -14.99 12.63
N LEU A 25 -4.28 -13.66 12.79
CA LEU A 25 -5.58 -13.02 13.04
C LEU A 25 -6.49 -13.09 11.80
N SER A 26 -7.81 -13.07 12.02
CA SER A 26 -8.77 -13.05 10.91
C SER A 26 -8.69 -11.75 10.11
N LYS A 27 -9.16 -11.79 8.85
CA LYS A 27 -9.15 -10.64 7.96
C LYS A 27 -9.95 -9.47 8.52
N GLU A 28 -11.08 -9.75 9.16
CA GLU A 28 -11.96 -8.76 9.77
C GLU A 28 -11.27 -8.04 10.93
N VAL A 29 -10.58 -8.80 11.79
CA VAL A 29 -9.81 -8.22 12.91
C VAL A 29 -8.69 -7.34 12.39
N LEU A 30 -7.98 -7.78 11.35
CA LEU A 30 -6.91 -7.00 10.74
C LEU A 30 -7.43 -5.71 10.11
N ARG A 31 -8.54 -5.76 9.35
CA ARG A 31 -9.16 -4.54 8.79
C ARG A 31 -9.58 -3.56 9.88
N GLN A 32 -10.21 -4.04 10.95
CA GLN A 32 -10.60 -3.18 12.08
C GLN A 32 -9.40 -2.56 12.79
N ALA A 33 -8.29 -3.29 12.92
CA ALA A 33 -7.08 -2.79 13.57
C ALA A 33 -6.45 -1.60 12.81
N TYR A 34 -6.58 -1.55 11.49
CA TYR A 34 -6.03 -0.49 10.66
C TYR A 34 -7.05 0.59 10.23
N ALA A 35 -8.35 0.38 10.44
CA ALA A 35 -9.42 1.29 10.00
C ALA A 35 -9.33 2.73 10.57
N VAL A 36 -8.59 2.94 11.65
CA VAL A 36 -8.38 4.27 12.27
C VAL A 36 -6.91 4.70 12.25
N VAL A 37 -6.06 3.94 11.57
CA VAL A 37 -4.64 4.24 11.44
C VAL A 37 -4.46 5.20 10.28
N ALA A 38 -3.79 6.30 10.55
CA ALA A 38 -3.36 7.25 9.54
C ALA A 38 -1.88 7.55 9.72
N THR A 39 -1.18 7.74 8.60
CA THR A 39 0.22 8.16 8.59
C THR A 39 0.33 9.59 8.08
N SER A 40 1.37 10.32 8.49
CA SER A 40 1.67 11.62 7.91
C SER A 40 2.12 11.46 6.45
N SER A 41 1.61 12.32 5.57
CA SER A 41 2.12 12.47 4.21
C SER A 41 3.57 12.99 4.25
N PHE A 42 4.36 12.62 3.25
CA PHE A 42 5.67 13.22 3.00
C PHE A 42 5.55 14.66 2.46
N ILE A 43 4.36 15.06 1.98
CA ILE A 43 4.08 16.40 1.47
C ILE A 43 3.01 17.06 2.36
N GLY A 44 3.48 17.98 3.21
CA GLY A 44 2.62 18.80 4.07
C GLY A 44 2.01 18.04 5.25
N ASP A 45 1.05 18.66 5.93
CA ASP A 45 0.45 18.16 7.18
C ASP A 45 -0.77 17.25 6.96
N ARG A 46 -0.88 16.62 5.78
CA ARG A 46 -2.01 15.76 5.46
C ARG A 46 -1.83 14.38 6.10
N LEU A 47 -2.90 13.84 6.67
CA LEU A 47 -2.96 12.46 7.10
C LEU A 47 -3.43 11.59 5.94
N LEU A 48 -2.73 10.49 5.70
CA LEU A 48 -3.08 9.46 4.73
C LEU A 48 -3.71 8.28 5.47
N GLU A 49 -4.87 7.86 4.98
CA GLU A 49 -5.54 6.67 5.50
C GLU A 49 -4.69 5.42 5.21
N THR A 50 -4.73 4.45 6.13
CA THR A 50 -4.07 3.16 5.96
C THR A 50 -5.09 2.14 5.51
N ASP A 51 -4.86 1.56 4.35
CA ASP A 51 -5.66 0.50 3.79
C ASP A 51 -4.95 -0.86 3.92
N VAL A 52 -5.77 -1.91 3.89
CA VAL A 52 -5.33 -3.31 4.03
C VAL A 52 -5.92 -4.16 2.94
N TYR A 53 -5.06 -4.79 2.14
CA TYR A 53 -5.45 -5.77 1.12
C TYR A 53 -4.80 -7.12 1.35
N PHE A 54 -5.61 -8.18 1.24
CA PHE A 54 -5.12 -9.54 1.41
C PHE A 54 -4.70 -10.13 0.07
N VAL A 55 -3.55 -10.82 0.02
CA VAL A 55 -2.95 -11.31 -1.24
C VAL A 55 -3.82 -12.31 -2.01
N ASP A 56 -4.85 -12.86 -1.37
CA ASP A 56 -5.82 -13.77 -1.96
C ASP A 56 -7.09 -13.06 -2.48
N GLU A 57 -7.12 -11.72 -2.44
CA GLU A 57 -8.21 -10.90 -2.98
C GLU A 57 -7.88 -10.37 -4.37
N ASP A 58 -8.90 -10.28 -5.24
CA ASP A 58 -8.77 -9.83 -6.63
C ASP A 58 -8.80 -8.30 -6.76
N VAL A 59 -8.05 -7.61 -5.91
CA VAL A 59 -7.88 -6.15 -5.95
C VAL A 59 -6.62 -5.78 -6.71
N PHE A 60 -5.56 -6.59 -6.62
CA PHE A 60 -4.25 -6.28 -7.20
C PHE A 60 -4.25 -6.28 -8.74
N THR A 61 -5.25 -6.83 -9.41
CA THR A 61 -5.37 -6.80 -10.88
C THR A 61 -5.88 -5.45 -11.39
N HIS A 62 -6.51 -4.64 -10.54
CA HIS A 62 -7.21 -3.43 -10.93
C HIS A 62 -6.46 -2.13 -10.64
N TYR A 63 -5.36 -2.18 -9.87
CA TYR A 63 -4.62 -0.98 -9.48
C TYR A 63 -3.26 -0.85 -10.19
N PRO A 64 -2.82 0.38 -10.50
CA PRO A 64 -1.53 0.63 -11.17
C PRO A 64 -0.31 0.16 -10.36
N TRP A 65 -0.44 0.05 -9.04
CA TRP A 65 0.60 -0.43 -8.13
C TRP A 65 0.67 -1.96 -8.04
N SER A 66 -0.02 -2.70 -8.90
CA SER A 66 0.03 -4.17 -9.00
C SER A 66 1.45 -4.74 -9.16
N GLY A 67 2.31 -4.06 -9.93
CA GLY A 67 3.71 -4.46 -10.15
C GLY A 67 4.56 -4.47 -8.86
N TRP A 68 4.06 -3.86 -7.78
CA TRP A 68 4.69 -3.90 -6.48
C TRP A 68 4.51 -5.26 -5.79
N LEU A 69 3.37 -5.92 -6.01
CA LEU A 69 3.16 -7.28 -5.55
C LEU A 69 4.19 -8.22 -6.19
N GLU A 70 4.38 -8.10 -7.51
CA GLU A 70 5.40 -8.89 -8.22
C GLU A 70 6.83 -8.62 -7.71
N LYS A 71 7.15 -7.38 -7.36
CA LYS A 71 8.48 -6.99 -6.90
C LYS A 71 8.78 -7.42 -5.47
N TYR A 72 7.82 -7.26 -4.55
CA TYR A 72 8.08 -7.36 -3.11
C TYR A 72 7.51 -8.63 -2.47
N LEU A 73 6.38 -9.15 -2.95
CA LEU A 73 5.77 -10.36 -2.38
C LEU A 73 6.68 -11.61 -2.47
N PRO A 74 7.47 -11.84 -3.55
CA PRO A 74 8.36 -13.01 -3.61
C PRO A 74 9.41 -13.05 -2.50
N ASN A 75 9.79 -11.89 -1.96
CA ASN A 75 10.76 -11.77 -0.88
C ASN A 75 10.12 -11.78 0.51
N HIS A 76 8.78 -11.79 0.59
CA HIS A 76 8.05 -11.82 1.86
C HIS A 76 7.98 -13.25 2.41
N PRO A 77 8.28 -13.48 3.71
CA PRO A 77 8.20 -14.81 4.31
C PRO A 77 6.77 -15.37 4.25
N ARG A 78 6.60 -16.50 3.56
CA ARG A 78 5.34 -17.25 3.58
C ARG A 78 5.28 -18.08 4.87
N ILE A 79 4.35 -17.74 5.74
CA ILE A 79 4.12 -18.46 7.00
C ILE A 79 2.83 -19.28 6.84
N ALA A 80 2.92 -20.59 7.09
CA ALA A 80 1.77 -21.47 6.99
C ALA A 80 0.71 -21.09 8.04
N HIS A 81 -0.57 -21.13 7.64
CA HIS A 81 -1.72 -20.79 8.48
C HIS A 81 -1.83 -19.32 8.90
N GLU A 82 -1.10 -18.41 8.26
CA GLU A 82 -1.25 -16.97 8.46
C GLU A 82 -1.84 -16.28 7.23
N ASN A 83 -2.58 -15.21 7.47
CA ASN A 83 -3.03 -14.30 6.44
C ASN A 83 -1.84 -13.40 6.04
N THR A 84 -1.47 -13.42 4.76
CA THR A 84 -0.55 -12.44 4.18
C THR A 84 -1.32 -11.27 3.60
N TYR A 85 -0.96 -10.06 4.00
CA TYR A 85 -1.65 -8.83 3.59
C TYR A 85 -0.66 -7.70 3.38
N LEU A 86 -1.01 -6.79 2.49
CA LEU A 86 -0.36 -5.52 2.29
C LEU A 86 -1.05 -4.49 3.19
N ILE A 87 -0.30 -3.83 4.06
CA ILE A 87 -0.70 -2.54 4.62
C ILE A 87 -0.11 -1.45 3.76
N PHE A 88 -0.89 -0.45 3.39
CA PHE A 88 -0.37 0.67 2.61
C PHE A 88 -1.16 1.95 2.86
N SER A 89 -0.53 3.07 2.53
CA SER A 89 -1.17 4.38 2.45
C SER A 89 -0.83 5.00 1.11
N GLU A 90 -1.81 5.63 0.49
CA GLU A 90 -1.68 6.30 -0.80
C GLU A 90 -1.93 7.80 -0.66
N ASP A 91 -1.14 8.59 -1.37
CA ASP A 91 -1.39 10.00 -1.58
C ASP A 91 -1.61 10.25 -3.07
N ALA A 92 -2.88 10.42 -3.42
CA ALA A 92 -3.26 10.70 -4.78
C ALA A 92 -2.81 12.12 -5.21
N GLY A 93 -2.11 12.19 -6.33
CA GLY A 93 -1.76 13.40 -7.05
C GLY A 93 -0.59 14.21 -6.52
N ASN A 94 0.20 13.67 -5.60
CA ASN A 94 1.33 14.38 -5.00
C ASN A 94 2.60 13.53 -5.01
N SER A 95 3.48 13.62 -6.02
CA SER A 95 4.77 12.92 -5.97
C SER A 95 5.74 13.60 -4.99
N PRO A 96 6.29 12.89 -3.96
CA PRO A 96 7.18 13.47 -2.95
C PRO A 96 8.52 13.95 -3.50
N ASN A 97 8.80 13.70 -4.79
CA ASN A 97 10.03 14.11 -5.46
C ASN A 97 9.79 15.11 -6.59
N GLY A 98 8.58 15.68 -6.72
CA GLY A 98 8.31 16.73 -7.72
C GLY A 98 8.58 16.28 -9.15
N ASP A 99 8.22 15.03 -9.50
CA ASP A 99 8.34 14.54 -10.87
C ASP A 99 7.50 15.43 -11.80
N PHE A 100 8.19 16.14 -12.70
CA PHE A 100 7.59 17.13 -13.60
C PHE A 100 6.60 16.53 -14.59
N ARG A 101 6.49 15.21 -14.69
CA ARG A 101 5.49 14.53 -15.53
C ARG A 101 4.13 14.42 -14.82
N CYS A 102 4.06 14.79 -13.54
CA CYS A 102 2.87 14.79 -12.73
C CYS A 102 2.22 16.18 -12.81
N HIS A 103 1.04 16.29 -13.44
CA HIS A 103 0.35 17.55 -13.74
C HIS A 103 -1.16 17.51 -13.44
#